data_AF-A0A5B8KDU3-F1
#
_entry.id   AF-A0A5B8KDU3-F1
#
_cell.length_a   1.000
_cell.length_b   1.000
_cell.length_c   1.000
_cell.angle_alpha   90.00
_cell.angle_beta   90.00
_cell.angle_gamma   90.00
#
_symmetry.space_group_name_H-M   'P 1'
#
loop_
_entity.id
_entity.type
_entity.pdbx_description
1 polymer ?
#
loop_
_entity_poly.entity_id
_entity_poly.type
_entity_poly.pdbx_seq_one_letter_code
_entity_poly.pdbx_strand_id
1 'polypeptide(L)'
;MSALPAVLPVRLLFVGSLRHLRSQSSHENGRCSRRNVWRAELGRWNMHAVAPTTSEGPGVQAWPEGGRTGSAGPRNGSAGERGAAAVLFALLLPVLFGVLALALDVGRLVYEHQHLNNALDAAALAGVSALPDDPAGARNAAIAFAKANDPQADPTVTFWCVVASSGTARTVGNGQVPSVCNPGTTSGARCSEKICAVPCVPGSGHTCNTLTVTDDKSVSFNFGPAIGIDTGNTGSLSATACKGSCGAQTPNPMDVALVADRTGSMSDTDLASMKTALQTTLKTMTKDQQYVALGTIGRSNPTTGCVTTPSGSATSGPWLPVPFSNDYTTPGPTPALNNGSALVKGIQCLAHSGSGTYLASPVKAAARYLLGLDSNNLGTLPGRTGTPRKAIVLETDGQPNESGISGVTSVGVSGDIRNSDSVVACNNLKAVAADAKARGILIVTVAYNAATSARCGGSGSAFVRDVLAAAATEKSPGVPSTASNDCSTPALAAAENSDGDYFFCASNGADLGPIFVSAINAISSHSHLLRIPG
;
A
#
# COMPACT_ATOMS: atom_id res chain seq x y z
N MET A 1 41.44 45.92 -20.61
CA MET A 1 40.85 47.22 -20.20
C MET A 1 39.40 47.22 -20.67
N SER A 2 38.46 47.52 -19.76
CA SER A 2 37.04 47.85 -20.02
C SER A 2 36.14 46.78 -20.69
N ALA A 3 34.82 46.71 -20.46
CA ALA A 3 34.03 46.77 -19.22
C ALA A 3 32.61 46.26 -19.57
N LEU A 4 32.07 45.29 -18.84
CA LEU A 4 30.67 44.82 -18.97
C LEU A 4 29.81 45.43 -17.85
N PRO A 5 28.57 45.88 -18.11
CA PRO A 5 27.68 46.38 -17.06
C PRO A 5 27.07 45.23 -16.25
N ALA A 6 27.02 45.40 -14.93
CA ALA A 6 26.46 44.42 -14.00
C ALA A 6 24.95 44.60 -13.81
N VAL A 7 24.21 43.50 -13.73
CA VAL A 7 22.78 43.47 -13.34
C VAL A 7 22.67 43.15 -11.85
N LEU A 8 22.00 44.00 -11.08
CA LEU A 8 21.70 43.75 -9.66
C LEU A 8 20.49 42.82 -9.49
N PRO A 9 20.52 41.86 -8.56
CA PRO A 9 19.32 41.17 -8.09
C PRO A 9 18.68 41.91 -6.91
N VAL A 10 17.39 42.24 -7.01
CA VAL A 10 16.60 42.76 -5.88
C VAL A 10 16.18 41.60 -4.98
N ARG A 11 16.56 41.64 -3.70
CA ARG A 11 16.34 40.57 -2.72
C ARG A 11 15.27 41.02 -1.71
N LEU A 12 14.01 40.63 -1.91
CA LEU A 12 12.95 40.90 -0.91
C LEU A 12 13.13 39.98 0.31
N LEU A 13 13.33 40.60 1.47
CA LEU A 13 13.37 39.94 2.77
C LEU A 13 11.95 39.91 3.38
N PHE A 14 11.35 38.73 3.47
CA PHE A 14 10.18 38.51 4.33
C PHE A 14 10.64 38.11 5.73
N VAL A 15 10.42 38.99 6.71
CA VAL A 15 10.58 38.70 8.14
C VAL A 15 9.19 38.46 8.74
N GLY A 16 8.83 37.19 8.94
CA GLY A 16 7.58 36.76 9.58
C GLY A 16 7.87 36.07 10.91
N SER A 17 7.45 36.68 12.02
CA SER A 17 7.81 36.23 13.38
C SER A 17 6.98 35.03 13.86
N LEU A 18 7.61 34.05 14.51
CA LEU A 18 6.91 32.97 15.20
C LEU A 18 6.10 33.49 16.39
N ARG A 19 4.86 33.01 16.54
CA ARG A 19 4.22 32.90 17.86
C ARG A 19 3.61 31.51 18.07
N HIS A 20 3.93 30.92 19.22
CA HIS A 20 3.25 29.74 19.74
C HIS A 20 1.78 30.02 20.02
N LEU A 21 0.92 29.04 19.70
CA LEU A 21 -0.25 28.71 20.51
C LEU A 21 -0.25 27.20 20.78
N ARG A 22 -0.62 26.84 22.01
CA ARG A 22 -0.48 25.48 22.58
C ARG A 22 -1.80 25.14 23.28
N SER A 23 -2.26 23.88 23.14
CA SER A 23 -3.41 23.31 23.88
C SER A 23 -4.78 23.90 23.47
N GLN A 24 -5.84 23.13 23.27
CA GLN A 24 -6.38 22.14 24.20
C GLN A 24 -7.03 20.92 23.53
N SER A 25 -7.03 19.82 24.29
CA SER A 25 -7.81 18.61 24.08
C SER A 25 -9.28 18.78 24.50
N SER A 26 -10.21 18.13 23.81
CA SER A 26 -11.45 17.64 24.45
C SER A 26 -11.71 16.20 24.04
N HIS A 27 -12.03 15.36 25.02
CA HIS A 27 -12.62 14.04 24.80
C HIS A 27 -14.05 14.20 24.28
N GLU A 28 -14.50 13.26 23.45
CA GLU A 28 -15.90 12.84 23.50
C GLU A 28 -16.04 11.35 23.13
N ASN A 29 -16.83 10.62 23.92
CA ASN A 29 -17.00 9.19 23.82
C ASN A 29 -18.35 8.84 23.19
N GLY A 30 -18.34 7.95 22.19
CA GLY A 30 -19.27 6.82 22.19
C GLY A 30 -20.34 6.73 21.09
N ARG A 31 -20.52 5.47 20.65
CA ARG A 31 -21.65 4.90 19.88
C ARG A 31 -21.80 5.31 18.40
N CYS A 32 -21.06 4.57 17.57
CA CYS A 32 -21.54 4.23 16.23
C CYS A 32 -22.53 3.05 16.31
N SER A 33 -23.71 3.17 15.69
CA SER A 33 -24.70 2.09 15.57
C SER A 33 -24.96 1.77 14.09
N ARG A 34 -24.97 0.48 13.73
CA ARG A 34 -25.07 0.01 12.35
C ARG A 34 -26.49 0.12 11.80
N ARG A 35 -26.63 0.48 10.50
CA ARG A 35 -27.59 -0.13 9.55
C ARG A 35 -27.30 0.22 8.07
N ASN A 36 -26.63 -0.72 7.40
CA ASN A 36 -26.85 -1.26 6.05
C ASN A 36 -27.53 -0.45 4.91
N VAL A 37 -26.79 -0.39 3.79
CA VAL A 37 -27.21 -0.78 2.40
C VAL A 37 -27.97 0.22 1.51
N TRP A 38 -27.21 0.72 0.52
CA TRP A 38 -27.53 0.95 -0.91
C TRP A 38 -28.99 1.14 -1.38
N ARG A 39 -29.27 2.32 -1.97
CA ARG A 39 -29.52 2.49 -3.42
C ARG A 39 -29.44 3.98 -3.83
N ALA A 40 -29.28 4.23 -5.13
CA ALA A 40 -28.94 5.53 -5.71
C ALA A 40 -30.16 6.39 -6.02
N GLU A 41 -29.99 7.72 -6.00
CA GLU A 41 -30.86 8.66 -6.71
C GLU A 41 -30.12 9.96 -7.09
N LEU A 42 -30.56 10.60 -8.17
CA LEU A 42 -29.89 11.73 -8.82
C LEU A 42 -30.50 13.08 -8.37
N GLY A 43 -29.68 14.00 -7.84
CA GLY A 43 -29.99 15.43 -7.73
C GLY A 43 -28.80 16.24 -8.25
N ARG A 44 -28.86 17.01 -9.35
CA ARG A 44 -29.89 17.97 -9.83
C ARG A 44 -30.12 19.11 -8.82
N TRP A 45 -29.24 20.10 -8.90
CA TRP A 45 -29.35 21.37 -8.20
C TRP A 45 -30.50 22.19 -8.80
N ASN A 46 -31.54 22.48 -8.01
CA ASN A 46 -32.60 23.42 -8.40
C ASN A 46 -32.27 24.82 -7.86
N MET A 47 -32.18 25.79 -8.76
CA MET A 47 -32.25 27.21 -8.41
C MET A 47 -33.70 27.57 -8.07
N HIS A 48 -33.90 28.40 -7.05
CA HIS A 48 -35.19 29.07 -6.83
C HIS A 48 -34.99 30.58 -6.79
N ALA A 49 -35.65 31.27 -7.72
CA ALA A 49 -35.85 32.70 -7.71
C ALA A 49 -37.37 32.97 -7.78
N VAL A 50 -37.89 33.83 -6.91
CA VAL A 50 -39.26 34.37 -6.98
C VAL A 50 -39.21 35.83 -6.52
N ALA A 51 -39.93 36.70 -7.22
CA ALA A 51 -39.96 38.15 -6.99
C ALA A 51 -41.36 38.61 -6.45
N PRO A 52 -41.82 39.85 -6.67
CA PRO A 52 -42.22 40.77 -5.60
C PRO A 52 -43.73 40.79 -5.29
N THR A 53 -44.12 41.53 -4.24
CA THR A 53 -45.52 41.85 -3.91
C THR A 53 -45.76 43.35 -3.75
N THR A 54 -47.00 43.78 -4.03
CA THR A 54 -47.45 45.18 -4.15
C THR A 54 -48.72 45.44 -3.35
N SER A 55 -48.85 46.64 -2.75
CA SER A 55 -50.11 47.33 -2.37
C SER A 55 -49.71 48.62 -1.62
N GLU A 56 -49.99 49.86 -2.09
CA GLU A 56 -51.28 50.58 -2.15
C GLU A 56 -51.88 50.98 -0.77
N GLY A 57 -52.18 52.28 -0.59
CA GLY A 57 -52.82 52.90 0.61
C GLY A 57 -54.36 52.93 0.54
N PRO A 58 -55.13 53.84 1.22
CA PRO A 58 -54.80 55.07 1.99
C PRO A 58 -55.34 55.01 3.48
N GLY A 59 -55.46 56.04 4.33
CA GLY A 59 -55.04 57.47 4.36
C GLY A 59 -55.93 58.40 5.25
N VAL A 60 -55.59 59.70 5.30
CA VAL A 60 -56.33 60.88 5.86
C VAL A 60 -56.43 61.11 7.39
N GLN A 61 -56.41 62.41 7.77
CA GLN A 61 -56.79 63.10 9.04
C GLN A 61 -55.74 63.20 10.16
N ALA A 62 -55.60 64.32 10.90
CA ALA A 62 -55.89 65.75 10.64
C ALA A 62 -55.12 66.60 11.68
N TRP A 63 -54.76 67.85 11.36
CA TRP A 63 -54.10 68.78 12.30
C TRP A 63 -55.11 69.58 13.14
N PRO A 64 -54.68 70.07 14.31
CA PRO A 64 -55.01 71.45 14.69
C PRO A 64 -53.77 72.30 15.02
N GLU A 65 -53.95 73.62 14.95
CA GLU A 65 -52.93 74.66 15.01
C GLU A 65 -52.52 75.05 16.44
N GLY A 66 -51.38 75.73 16.60
CA GLY A 66 -51.15 76.55 17.80
C GLY A 66 -49.72 77.00 18.12
N GLY A 67 -49.35 78.23 17.73
CA GLY A 67 -48.56 79.09 18.63
C GLY A 67 -47.06 79.33 18.38
N ARG A 68 -46.78 80.37 17.57
CA ARG A 68 -45.83 81.48 17.85
C ARG A 68 -44.33 81.23 18.15
N THR A 69 -43.52 81.74 17.20
CA THR A 69 -42.32 82.61 17.39
C THR A 69 -41.18 82.16 18.32
N GLY A 70 -40.03 81.84 17.71
CA GLY A 70 -38.75 81.68 18.41
C GLY A 70 -37.54 81.83 17.51
N SER A 71 -37.10 83.08 17.29
CA SER A 71 -35.73 83.51 16.92
C SER A 71 -34.84 82.57 16.08
N ALA A 72 -34.56 82.98 14.84
CA ALA A 72 -33.48 82.40 14.04
C ALA A 72 -32.10 82.62 14.72
N GLY A 73 -31.49 81.54 15.21
CA GLY A 73 -30.08 81.48 15.56
C GLY A 73 -29.35 80.59 14.55
N PRO A 74 -28.29 81.05 13.86
CA PRO A 74 -27.60 80.24 12.87
C PRO A 74 -26.82 79.10 13.56
N ARG A 75 -27.36 77.88 13.50
CA ARG A 75 -26.64 76.66 13.87
C ARG A 75 -25.61 76.32 12.79
N ASN A 76 -24.49 77.06 12.80
CA ASN A 76 -23.28 76.67 12.12
C ASN A 76 -22.66 75.48 12.87
N GLY A 77 -22.54 74.31 12.21
CA GLY A 77 -22.10 73.07 12.83
C GLY A 77 -21.90 71.94 11.82
N SER A 78 -20.66 71.76 11.38
CA SER A 78 -20.09 70.56 10.72
C SER A 78 -20.78 69.97 9.48
N ALA A 79 -21.27 70.81 8.56
CA ALA A 79 -21.57 70.37 7.19
C ALA A 79 -20.32 70.09 6.31
N GLY A 80 -19.11 70.49 6.76
CA GLY A 80 -17.89 70.46 5.95
C GLY A 80 -17.16 69.11 5.84
N GLU A 81 -17.33 68.19 6.81
CA GLU A 81 -16.48 66.98 6.87
C GLU A 81 -16.99 65.82 5.99
N ARG A 82 -18.28 65.82 5.63
CA ARG A 82 -18.89 64.76 4.81
C ARG A 82 -18.42 64.77 3.35
N GLY A 83 -18.01 65.93 2.83
CA GLY A 83 -17.47 66.05 1.47
C GLY A 83 -16.06 65.47 1.34
N ALA A 84 -15.17 65.77 2.31
CA ALA A 84 -13.80 65.26 2.32
C ALA A 84 -13.75 63.72 2.41
N ALA A 85 -14.63 63.12 3.23
CA ALA A 85 -14.77 61.67 3.33
C ALA A 85 -15.16 61.02 1.99
N ALA A 86 -16.07 61.64 1.22
CA ALA A 86 -16.48 61.13 -0.09
C ALA A 86 -15.34 61.18 -1.13
N VAL A 87 -14.50 62.23 -1.11
CA VAL A 87 -13.33 62.35 -1.99
C VAL A 87 -12.26 61.29 -1.64
N LEU A 88 -11.97 61.10 -0.35
CA LEU A 88 -11.03 60.05 0.09
C LEU A 88 -11.55 58.65 -0.26
N PHE A 89 -12.85 58.40 -0.10
CA PHE A 89 -13.48 57.14 -0.50
C PHE A 89 -13.35 56.90 -2.01
N ALA A 90 -13.64 57.91 -2.84
CA ALA A 90 -13.52 57.81 -4.29
C ALA A 90 -12.07 57.54 -4.78
N LEU A 91 -11.06 58.03 -4.06
CA LEU A 91 -9.65 57.77 -4.36
C LEU A 91 -9.16 56.39 -3.87
N LEU A 92 -9.72 55.87 -2.77
CA LEU A 92 -9.38 54.56 -2.22
C LEU A 92 -10.12 53.41 -2.90
N LEU A 93 -11.31 53.67 -3.45
CA LEU A 93 -12.16 52.65 -4.08
C LEU A 93 -11.45 51.87 -5.20
N PRO A 94 -10.72 52.50 -6.15
CA PRO A 94 -9.97 51.76 -7.19
C PRO A 94 -8.82 50.92 -6.60
N VAL A 95 -8.18 51.38 -5.52
CA VAL A 95 -7.11 50.63 -4.84
C VAL A 95 -7.66 49.37 -4.18
N LEU A 96 -8.81 49.48 -3.51
CA LEU A 96 -9.50 48.32 -2.91
C LEU A 96 -9.92 47.30 -3.96
N PHE A 97 -10.48 47.75 -5.10
CA PHE A 97 -10.82 46.86 -6.20
C PHE A 97 -9.58 46.23 -6.87
N GLY A 98 -8.48 46.96 -7.01
CA GLY A 98 -7.21 46.43 -7.54
C GLY A 98 -6.61 45.34 -6.64
N VAL A 99 -6.67 45.50 -5.32
CA VAL A 99 -6.22 44.47 -4.35
C VAL A 99 -7.15 43.25 -4.39
N LEU A 100 -8.47 43.45 -4.49
CA LEU A 100 -9.43 42.34 -4.62
C LEU A 100 -9.22 41.56 -5.93
N ALA A 101 -9.03 42.26 -7.04
CA ALA A 101 -8.73 41.68 -8.36
C ALA A 101 -7.48 40.78 -8.32
N LEU A 102 -6.38 41.30 -7.77
CA LEU A 102 -5.14 40.54 -7.57
C LEU A 102 -5.35 39.32 -6.66
N ALA A 103 -6.12 39.46 -5.57
CA ALA A 103 -6.41 38.36 -4.67
C ALA A 103 -7.21 37.23 -5.34
N LEU A 104 -8.13 37.56 -6.26
CA LEU A 104 -8.90 36.58 -7.02
C LEU A 104 -8.02 35.82 -8.04
N ASP A 105 -7.14 36.51 -8.76
CA ASP A 105 -6.25 35.88 -9.74
C ASP A 105 -5.19 34.99 -9.06
N VAL A 106 -4.58 35.46 -7.95
CA VAL A 106 -3.69 34.63 -7.12
C VAL A 106 -4.44 33.45 -6.50
N GLY A 107 -5.68 33.67 -6.04
CA GLY A 107 -6.55 32.60 -5.53
C GLY A 107 -6.81 31.51 -6.57
N ARG A 108 -7.06 31.89 -7.83
CA ARG A 108 -7.20 30.96 -8.95
C ARG A 108 -5.90 30.18 -9.21
N LEU A 109 -4.75 30.85 -9.22
CA LEU A 109 -3.46 30.19 -9.42
C LEU A 109 -3.16 29.14 -8.34
N VAL A 110 -3.42 29.47 -7.07
CA VAL A 110 -3.21 28.54 -5.93
C VAL A 110 -4.20 27.37 -5.98
N TYR A 111 -5.45 27.61 -6.39
CA TYR A 111 -6.44 26.55 -6.60
C TYR A 111 -6.00 25.55 -7.69
N GLU A 112 -5.60 26.05 -8.86
CA GLU A 112 -5.13 25.20 -9.97
C GLU A 112 -3.83 24.47 -9.62
N HIS A 113 -2.92 25.08 -8.87
CA HIS A 113 -1.72 24.44 -8.34
C HIS A 113 -2.05 23.26 -7.41
N GLN A 114 -3.04 23.40 -6.52
CA GLN A 114 -3.48 22.29 -5.66
C GLN A 114 -4.23 21.20 -6.45
N HIS A 115 -5.05 21.58 -7.43
CA HIS A 115 -5.75 20.64 -8.31
C HIS A 115 -4.77 19.81 -9.13
N LEU A 116 -3.76 20.45 -9.74
CA LEU A 116 -2.68 19.79 -10.47
C LEU A 116 -1.90 18.81 -9.58
N ASN A 117 -1.55 19.22 -8.36
CA ASN A 117 -0.84 18.34 -7.42
C ASN A 117 -1.64 17.06 -7.09
N ASN A 118 -2.94 17.21 -6.78
CA ASN A 118 -3.84 16.08 -6.54
C ASN A 118 -3.98 15.17 -7.77
N ALA A 119 -4.06 15.75 -8.96
CA ALA A 119 -4.14 15.02 -10.23
C ALA A 119 -2.87 14.22 -10.52
N LEU A 120 -1.69 14.80 -10.23
CA LEU A 120 -0.39 14.14 -10.38
C LEU A 120 -0.20 12.98 -9.41
N ASP A 121 -0.58 13.14 -8.13
CA ASP A 121 -0.56 12.06 -7.14
C ASP A 121 -1.44 10.87 -7.57
N ALA A 122 -2.65 11.17 -8.08
CA ALA A 122 -3.56 10.15 -8.61
C ALA A 122 -2.99 9.48 -9.88
N ALA A 123 -2.42 10.25 -10.81
CA ALA A 123 -1.79 9.73 -12.02
C ALA A 123 -0.58 8.84 -11.72
N ALA A 124 0.25 9.23 -10.75
CA ALA A 124 1.41 8.47 -10.34
C ALA A 124 0.99 7.12 -9.71
N LEU A 125 0.04 7.13 -8.78
CA LEU A 125 -0.49 5.92 -8.14
C LEU A 125 -1.20 4.99 -9.16
N ALA A 126 -1.96 5.55 -10.09
CA ALA A 126 -2.62 4.77 -11.13
C ALA A 126 -1.60 4.11 -12.06
N GLY A 127 -0.61 4.87 -12.55
CA GLY A 127 0.43 4.34 -13.43
C GLY A 127 1.29 3.26 -12.77
N VAL A 128 1.74 3.48 -11.54
CA VAL A 128 2.67 2.54 -10.88
C VAL A 128 2.07 1.17 -10.60
N SER A 129 0.73 1.07 -10.58
CA SER A 129 0.02 -0.20 -10.35
C SER A 129 0.38 -1.29 -11.37
N ALA A 130 0.71 -0.92 -12.61
CA ALA A 130 1.07 -1.82 -13.70
C ALA A 130 2.56 -2.20 -13.74
N LEU A 131 3.43 -1.55 -12.94
CA LEU A 131 4.84 -1.95 -12.83
C LEU A 131 5.00 -3.23 -11.96
N PRO A 132 6.12 -3.97 -12.08
CA PRO A 132 7.13 -3.88 -13.13
C PRO A 132 6.68 -4.48 -14.47
N ASP A 133 5.54 -5.18 -14.47
CA ASP A 133 5.12 -6.14 -15.51
C ASP A 133 4.76 -5.46 -16.85
N ASP A 134 3.99 -4.37 -16.82
CA ASP A 134 3.59 -3.59 -18.00
C ASP A 134 3.96 -2.11 -17.87
N PRO A 135 5.19 -1.71 -18.25
CA PRO A 135 5.63 -0.32 -18.24
C PRO A 135 4.96 0.54 -19.33
N ALA A 136 4.40 -0.06 -20.39
CA ALA A 136 3.67 0.68 -21.41
C ALA A 136 2.26 1.04 -20.88
N GLY A 137 1.56 0.07 -20.29
CA GLY A 137 0.33 0.29 -19.53
C GLY A 137 0.52 1.27 -18.37
N ALA A 138 1.63 1.19 -17.63
CA ALA A 138 1.97 2.14 -16.56
C ALA A 138 2.02 3.58 -17.05
N ARG A 139 2.71 3.83 -18.18
CA ARG A 139 2.76 5.15 -18.83
C ARG A 139 1.38 5.60 -19.30
N ASN A 140 0.64 4.71 -19.98
CA ASN A 140 -0.67 5.01 -20.54
C ASN A 140 -1.71 5.31 -19.44
N ALA A 141 -1.70 4.56 -18.34
CA ALA A 141 -2.56 4.78 -17.18
C ALA A 141 -2.26 6.11 -16.48
N ALA A 142 -0.98 6.46 -16.28
CA ALA A 142 -0.61 7.77 -15.74
C ALA A 142 -1.11 8.93 -16.62
N ILE A 143 -0.90 8.86 -17.93
CA ILE A 143 -1.38 9.88 -18.88
C ILE A 143 -2.91 9.93 -18.91
N ALA A 144 -3.60 8.79 -18.88
CA ALA A 144 -5.07 8.73 -18.87
C ALA A 144 -5.67 9.35 -17.60
N PHE A 145 -5.08 9.07 -16.43
CA PHE A 145 -5.54 9.67 -15.17
C PHE A 145 -5.24 11.17 -15.07
N ALA A 146 -4.10 11.64 -15.59
CA ALA A 146 -3.85 13.07 -15.71
C ALA A 146 -4.90 13.73 -16.62
N LYS A 147 -5.13 13.18 -17.82
CA LYS A 147 -6.12 13.71 -18.80
C LYS A 147 -7.58 13.63 -18.34
N ALA A 148 -7.89 12.72 -17.42
CA ALA A 148 -9.20 12.66 -16.77
C ALA A 148 -9.43 13.79 -15.76
N ASN A 149 -8.35 14.35 -15.17
CA ASN A 149 -8.41 15.48 -14.23
C ASN A 149 -8.19 16.84 -14.92
N ASP A 150 -7.44 16.87 -16.03
CA ASP A 150 -7.27 18.02 -16.90
C ASP A 150 -7.09 17.58 -18.38
N PRO A 151 -8.08 17.80 -19.26
CA PRO A 151 -7.99 17.40 -20.67
C PRO A 151 -6.83 18.01 -21.46
N GLN A 152 -6.21 19.08 -20.97
CA GLN A 152 -5.06 19.75 -21.60
C GLN A 152 -3.69 19.27 -21.07
N ALA A 153 -3.66 18.39 -20.05
CA ALA A 153 -2.43 17.87 -19.47
C ALA A 153 -1.53 17.17 -20.50
N ASP A 154 -0.23 17.48 -20.49
CA ASP A 154 0.79 16.79 -21.29
C ASP A 154 1.93 16.26 -20.41
N PRO A 155 1.63 15.33 -19.49
CA PRO A 155 2.53 14.97 -18.42
C PRO A 155 3.73 14.15 -18.91
N THR A 156 4.92 14.56 -18.49
CA THR A 156 6.15 13.80 -18.70
C THR A 156 6.26 12.68 -17.66
N VAL A 157 6.21 11.42 -18.12
CA VAL A 157 6.40 10.23 -17.27
C VAL A 157 7.83 9.69 -17.38
N THR A 158 8.53 9.63 -16.24
CA THR A 158 9.88 9.07 -16.09
C THR A 158 9.87 7.86 -15.14
N PHE A 159 10.76 6.89 -15.37
CA PHE A 159 10.82 5.65 -14.60
C PHE A 159 12.08 5.55 -13.74
N TRP A 160 11.93 4.90 -12.58
CA TRP A 160 13.00 4.72 -11.60
C TRP A 160 12.97 3.30 -11.03
N CYS A 161 14.15 2.84 -10.60
CA CYS A 161 14.30 1.72 -9.69
C CYS A 161 14.67 2.30 -8.31
N VAL A 162 13.70 2.28 -7.38
CA VAL A 162 13.90 2.77 -6.00
C VAL A 162 14.16 1.60 -5.07
N VAL A 163 15.30 1.63 -4.41
CA VAL A 163 15.86 0.57 -3.56
C VAL A 163 16.39 1.13 -2.25
N ALA A 164 16.62 0.26 -1.26
CA ALA A 164 17.15 0.71 0.03
C ALA A 164 18.57 1.27 -0.14
N SER A 165 18.91 2.29 0.65
CA SER A 165 20.28 2.80 0.72
C SER A 165 21.10 2.10 1.81
N SER A 166 22.42 2.13 1.65
CA SER A 166 23.42 1.71 2.64
C SER A 166 23.54 2.63 3.87
N GLY A 167 22.53 3.48 4.14
CA GLY A 167 22.55 4.41 5.27
C GLY A 167 23.47 5.61 5.02
N THR A 168 24.39 5.86 5.95
CA THR A 168 25.32 7.00 5.92
C THR A 168 26.24 7.02 4.71
N ALA A 169 26.53 5.86 4.11
CA ALA A 169 27.34 5.76 2.89
C ALA A 169 26.60 6.25 1.63
N ARG A 170 25.26 6.40 1.67
CA ARG A 170 24.41 6.91 0.56
C ARG A 170 24.73 6.25 -0.78
N THR A 171 24.87 4.93 -0.77
CA THR A 171 24.98 4.08 -1.97
C THR A 171 23.83 3.09 -2.05
N VAL A 172 23.66 2.45 -3.19
CA VAL A 172 22.68 1.36 -3.39
C VAL A 172 22.95 0.23 -2.39
N GLY A 173 21.92 -0.19 -1.65
CA GLY A 173 22.02 -1.28 -0.70
C GLY A 173 22.41 -2.61 -1.36
N ASN A 174 23.24 -3.39 -0.69
CA ASN A 174 23.73 -4.66 -1.23
C ASN A 174 22.57 -5.64 -1.50
N GLY A 175 22.64 -6.38 -2.61
CA GLY A 175 21.62 -7.33 -3.03
C GLY A 175 20.25 -6.74 -3.41
N GLN A 176 20.08 -5.41 -3.43
CA GLN A 176 18.80 -4.78 -3.82
C GLN A 176 18.58 -4.75 -5.34
N VAL A 177 19.64 -4.59 -6.12
CA VAL A 177 19.63 -4.70 -7.58
C VAL A 177 20.35 -6.00 -7.93
N PRO A 178 19.77 -6.92 -8.73
CA PRO A 178 18.49 -6.81 -9.45
C PRO A 178 17.23 -7.19 -8.64
N SER A 179 17.37 -7.66 -7.40
CA SER A 179 16.32 -8.39 -6.65
C SER A 179 15.01 -7.63 -6.36
N VAL A 180 15.05 -6.31 -6.27
CA VAL A 180 13.87 -5.43 -6.08
C VAL A 180 13.44 -4.80 -7.40
N CYS A 181 14.42 -4.41 -8.21
CA CYS A 181 14.27 -3.91 -9.57
C CYS A 181 15.63 -3.95 -10.27
N ASN A 182 15.61 -4.06 -11.61
CA ASN A 182 16.80 -4.21 -12.43
C ASN A 182 16.89 -3.08 -13.48
N PRO A 183 17.54 -1.94 -13.17
CA PRO A 183 17.79 -0.85 -14.11
C PRO A 183 19.00 -1.11 -15.04
N GLY A 184 19.64 -2.28 -14.96
CA GLY A 184 20.85 -2.62 -15.74
C GLY A 184 22.14 -1.93 -15.32
N THR A 185 22.06 -0.77 -14.66
CA THR A 185 23.19 -0.01 -14.13
C THR A 185 22.80 0.70 -12.83
N THR A 186 23.76 0.96 -11.94
CA THR A 186 23.59 1.84 -10.78
C THR A 186 24.11 3.26 -11.02
N SER A 187 24.56 3.56 -12.24
CA SER A 187 25.02 4.90 -12.62
C SER A 187 23.89 5.93 -12.53
N GLY A 188 24.19 7.14 -12.07
CA GLY A 188 23.20 8.21 -11.87
C GLY A 188 22.25 8.01 -10.70
N ALA A 189 22.49 7.03 -9.82
CA ALA A 189 21.69 6.81 -8.61
C ALA A 189 21.69 8.04 -7.68
N ARG A 190 20.49 8.52 -7.33
CA ARG A 190 20.29 9.59 -6.34
C ARG A 190 19.96 8.98 -5.00
N CYS A 191 20.87 9.10 -4.04
CA CYS A 191 20.77 8.43 -2.75
C CYS A 191 20.63 9.41 -1.58
N SER A 192 19.61 9.15 -0.76
CA SER A 192 19.48 9.65 0.61
C SER A 192 20.00 8.59 1.59
N GLU A 193 19.96 8.87 2.90
CA GLU A 193 20.27 7.85 3.92
C GLU A 193 19.24 6.72 4.04
N LYS A 194 18.10 6.82 3.33
CA LYS A 194 17.01 5.82 3.40
C LYS A 194 16.84 5.11 2.07
N ILE A 195 16.64 5.87 0.99
CA ILE A 195 16.34 5.35 -0.34
C ILE A 195 17.39 5.81 -1.37
N CYS A 196 17.63 4.96 -2.36
CA CYS A 196 18.34 5.28 -3.58
C CYS A 196 17.40 5.13 -4.77
N ALA A 197 17.29 6.18 -5.58
CA ALA A 197 16.54 6.17 -6.84
C ALA A 197 17.51 6.10 -8.01
N VAL A 198 17.48 4.98 -8.74
CA VAL A 198 18.29 4.76 -9.93
C VAL A 198 17.44 5.06 -11.17
N PRO A 199 17.90 5.89 -12.12
CA PRO A 199 17.20 6.08 -13.40
C PRO A 199 16.98 4.73 -14.08
N CYS A 200 15.75 4.47 -14.55
CA CYS A 200 15.38 3.19 -15.13
C CYS A 200 14.74 3.41 -16.51
N VAL A 201 15.19 2.66 -17.51
CA VAL A 201 14.58 2.63 -18.85
C VAL A 201 13.93 1.27 -19.02
N PRO A 202 12.59 1.16 -18.99
CA PRO A 202 11.93 -0.14 -19.12
C PRO A 202 12.10 -0.72 -20.53
N GLY A 203 12.28 -2.04 -20.60
CA GLY A 203 12.60 -2.78 -21.82
C GLY A 203 13.91 -3.56 -21.69
N SER A 204 14.23 -4.41 -22.68
CA SER A 204 15.52 -5.13 -22.77
C SER A 204 15.93 -5.95 -21.52
N GLY A 205 14.96 -6.45 -20.75
CA GLY A 205 15.21 -7.19 -19.49
C GLY A 205 15.37 -6.31 -18.24
N HIS A 206 15.11 -5.01 -18.35
CA HIS A 206 15.09 -4.08 -17.22
C HIS A 206 13.70 -4.00 -16.58
N THR A 207 13.66 -4.03 -15.24
CA THR A 207 12.45 -3.88 -14.43
C THR A 207 12.53 -2.61 -13.60
N CYS A 208 11.49 -1.78 -13.66
CA CYS A 208 11.35 -0.54 -12.89
C CYS A 208 10.19 -0.70 -11.90
N ASN A 209 10.32 -0.22 -10.67
CA ASN A 209 9.27 -0.32 -9.64
C ASN A 209 8.60 1.03 -9.31
N THR A 210 9.09 2.12 -9.90
CA THR A 210 8.72 3.50 -9.56
C THR A 210 8.54 4.33 -10.82
N LEU A 211 7.61 5.27 -10.80
CA LEU A 211 7.50 6.32 -11.82
C LEU A 211 7.21 7.69 -11.22
N THR A 212 7.70 8.73 -11.89
CA THR A 212 7.40 10.13 -11.61
C THR A 212 6.59 10.69 -12.77
N VAL A 213 5.47 11.35 -12.44
CA VAL A 213 4.65 12.12 -13.36
C VAL A 213 4.92 13.60 -13.09
N THR A 214 5.33 14.34 -14.12
CA THR A 214 5.66 15.77 -14.04
C THR A 214 4.83 16.55 -15.04
N ASP A 215 4.22 17.66 -14.63
CA ASP A 215 3.39 18.51 -15.50
C ASP A 215 3.38 19.97 -14.98
N ASP A 216 2.97 20.91 -15.81
CA ASP A 216 2.80 22.32 -15.45
C ASP A 216 1.58 22.95 -16.14
N LYS A 217 0.90 23.87 -15.46
CA LYS A 217 -0.35 24.46 -15.97
C LYS A 217 -0.25 25.98 -16.08
N SER A 218 -0.59 26.49 -17.25
CA SER A 218 -0.79 27.91 -17.49
C SER A 218 -2.24 28.30 -17.21
N VAL A 219 -2.43 29.21 -16.26
CA VAL A 219 -3.72 29.67 -15.75
C VAL A 219 -3.98 31.09 -16.25
N SER A 220 -5.04 31.29 -17.02
CA SER A 220 -5.47 32.63 -17.45
C SER A 220 -5.98 33.45 -16.26
N PHE A 221 -5.51 34.68 -16.15
CA PHE A 221 -5.98 35.65 -15.15
C PHE A 221 -7.20 36.42 -15.68
N ASN A 222 -8.12 36.74 -14.79
CA ASN A 222 -9.36 37.44 -15.11
C ASN A 222 -9.18 38.96 -15.03
N PHE A 223 -8.28 39.45 -14.16
CA PHE A 223 -8.02 40.88 -13.98
C PHE A 223 -6.59 41.30 -14.31
N GLY A 224 -5.63 40.37 -14.23
CA GLY A 224 -4.24 40.53 -14.67
C GLY A 224 -4.04 41.17 -16.05
N PRO A 225 -4.88 40.90 -17.09
CA PRO A 225 -4.81 41.62 -18.37
C PRO A 225 -4.87 43.14 -18.25
N ALA A 226 -5.55 43.69 -17.23
CA ALA A 226 -5.63 45.14 -17.00
C ALA A 226 -4.29 45.78 -16.61
N ILE A 227 -3.29 44.97 -16.24
CA ILE A 227 -1.91 45.39 -15.95
C ILE A 227 -0.88 44.66 -16.85
N GLY A 228 -1.33 44.04 -17.94
CA GLY A 228 -0.45 43.34 -18.90
C GLY A 228 0.08 41.98 -18.43
N ILE A 229 -0.64 41.29 -17.52
CA ILE A 229 -0.30 39.95 -17.04
C ILE A 229 -1.47 39.00 -17.36
N ASP A 230 -1.47 38.42 -18.55
CA ASP A 230 -2.61 37.61 -19.03
C ASP A 230 -2.68 36.21 -18.42
N THR A 231 -1.55 35.66 -17.96
CA THR A 231 -1.44 34.30 -17.42
C THR A 231 -0.44 34.21 -16.27
N GLY A 232 -0.64 33.23 -15.39
CA GLY A 232 0.36 32.74 -14.44
C GLY A 232 0.58 31.25 -14.64
N ASN A 233 1.80 30.75 -14.41
CA ASN A 233 2.11 29.32 -14.46
C ASN A 233 2.18 28.75 -13.04
N THR A 234 1.68 27.52 -12.83
CA THR A 234 1.73 26.84 -11.52
C THR A 234 3.15 26.55 -11.04
N GLY A 235 4.14 26.59 -11.94
CA GLY A 235 5.41 25.91 -11.80
C GLY A 235 5.27 24.43 -12.19
N SER A 236 6.41 23.82 -12.54
CA SER A 236 6.49 22.38 -12.79
C SER A 236 6.32 21.62 -11.47
N LEU A 237 5.24 20.85 -11.39
CA LEU A 237 4.93 19.96 -10.28
C LEU A 237 5.25 18.53 -10.66
N SER A 238 5.60 17.72 -9.67
CA SER A 238 5.85 16.30 -9.89
C SER A 238 5.41 15.46 -8.70
N ALA A 239 4.73 14.35 -9.01
CA ALA A 239 4.37 13.31 -8.05
C ALA A 239 5.13 12.03 -8.41
N THR A 240 5.65 11.33 -7.41
CA THR A 240 6.34 10.05 -7.61
C THR A 240 5.65 8.96 -6.81
N ALA A 241 5.30 7.87 -7.48
CA ALA A 241 4.74 6.70 -6.86
C ALA A 241 5.62 5.48 -7.15
N CYS A 242 5.73 4.60 -6.17
CA CYS A 242 6.45 3.34 -6.24
C CYS A 242 5.55 2.19 -5.79
N LYS A 243 5.76 0.99 -6.36
CA LYS A 243 5.11 -0.26 -5.96
C LYS A 243 6.13 -1.20 -5.30
N GLY A 244 5.75 -1.82 -4.19
CA GLY A 244 6.59 -2.76 -3.44
C GLY A 244 7.46 -2.08 -2.36
N SER A 245 8.72 -2.47 -2.23
CA SER A 245 9.56 -2.06 -1.08
C SER A 245 9.98 -0.59 -1.08
N CYS A 246 10.06 0.08 -2.24
CA CYS A 246 10.21 1.53 -2.36
C CYS A 246 11.36 2.17 -1.56
N GLY A 247 12.44 1.41 -1.41
CA GLY A 247 13.60 1.77 -0.60
C GLY A 247 13.40 1.75 0.91
N ALA A 248 12.21 1.36 1.40
CA ALA A 248 11.97 1.09 2.79
C ALA A 248 12.61 -0.25 3.21
N GLN A 249 13.72 -0.16 3.95
CA GLN A 249 13.82 -0.97 5.15
C GLN A 249 13.06 -0.22 6.27
N THR A 250 11.93 -0.79 6.72
CA THR A 250 10.97 -0.32 7.75
C THR A 250 9.90 0.72 7.35
N PRO A 251 8.65 0.61 7.87
CA PRO A 251 8.02 -0.51 8.57
C PRO A 251 6.92 -1.14 7.69
N ASN A 252 7.21 -2.31 7.12
CA ASN A 252 6.18 -3.27 6.71
C ASN A 252 6.08 -4.33 7.82
N PRO A 253 5.42 -4.03 8.96
CA PRO A 253 5.25 -5.01 10.01
C PRO A 253 4.44 -6.18 9.43
N MET A 254 4.92 -7.39 9.63
CA MET A 254 4.28 -8.60 9.12
C MET A 254 4.29 -9.67 10.19
N ASP A 255 3.15 -10.33 10.38
CA ASP A 255 3.04 -11.57 11.11
C ASP A 255 2.93 -12.67 10.08
N VAL A 256 3.99 -13.48 9.95
CA VAL A 256 4.10 -14.53 8.93
C VAL A 256 4.01 -15.89 9.61
N ALA A 257 3.05 -16.70 9.20
CA ALA A 257 3.02 -18.13 9.51
C ALA A 257 3.53 -18.91 8.28
N LEU A 258 4.74 -19.43 8.37
CA LEU A 258 5.26 -20.39 7.38
C LEU A 258 4.65 -21.75 7.72
N VAL A 259 4.03 -22.41 6.74
CA VAL A 259 3.47 -23.76 6.88
C VAL A 259 4.25 -24.67 5.93
N ALA A 260 5.24 -25.35 6.49
CA ALA A 260 6.16 -26.22 5.74
C ALA A 260 5.60 -27.64 5.60
N ASP A 261 5.66 -28.20 4.40
CA ASP A 261 5.49 -29.65 4.23
C ASP A 261 6.67 -30.40 4.84
N ARG A 262 6.41 -31.63 5.23
CA ARG A 262 7.41 -32.59 5.71
C ARG A 262 6.85 -34.01 5.67
N THR A 263 5.91 -34.26 4.78
CA THR A 263 5.20 -35.53 4.71
C THR A 263 6.08 -36.62 4.08
N GLY A 264 5.54 -37.84 3.99
CA GLY A 264 6.25 -38.97 3.39
C GLY A 264 6.38 -38.91 1.85
N SER A 265 5.77 -37.93 1.18
CA SER A 265 5.97 -37.68 -0.25
C SER A 265 7.32 -37.02 -0.54
N MET A 266 7.78 -36.13 0.35
CA MET A 266 9.07 -35.47 0.21
C MET A 266 10.21 -36.48 0.34
N SER A 267 11.23 -36.40 -0.52
CA SER A 267 12.49 -37.10 -0.28
C SER A 267 13.34 -36.38 0.79
N ASP A 268 14.34 -37.05 1.35
CA ASP A 268 15.33 -36.43 2.24
C ASP A 268 16.01 -35.21 1.59
N THR A 269 16.26 -35.28 0.28
CA THR A 269 16.82 -34.18 -0.53
C THR A 269 15.87 -32.99 -0.58
N ASP A 270 14.59 -33.22 -0.86
CA ASP A 270 13.57 -32.19 -0.94
C ASP A 270 13.38 -31.49 0.40
N LEU A 271 13.31 -32.28 1.49
CA LEU A 271 13.21 -31.77 2.85
C LEU A 271 14.45 -30.93 3.23
N ALA A 272 15.65 -31.35 2.83
CA ALA A 272 16.89 -30.60 3.05
C ALA A 272 16.95 -29.29 2.24
N SER A 273 16.50 -29.31 0.99
CA SER A 273 16.38 -28.13 0.13
C SER A 273 15.37 -27.13 0.69
N MET A 274 14.18 -27.58 1.10
CA MET A 274 13.17 -26.75 1.75
C MET A 274 13.72 -26.10 3.04
N LYS A 275 14.40 -26.85 3.90
CA LYS A 275 15.08 -26.28 5.08
C LYS A 275 16.03 -25.14 4.70
N THR A 276 16.81 -25.33 3.64
CA THR A 276 17.77 -24.34 3.13
C THR A 276 17.07 -23.12 2.53
N ALA A 277 15.93 -23.30 1.86
CA ALA A 277 15.11 -22.23 1.32
C ALA A 277 14.50 -21.37 2.44
N LEU A 278 13.83 -21.98 3.41
CA LEU A 278 13.28 -21.31 4.60
C LEU A 278 14.39 -20.54 5.36
N GLN A 279 15.56 -21.16 5.55
CA GLN A 279 16.73 -20.53 6.15
C GLN A 279 17.28 -19.35 5.35
N THR A 280 17.24 -19.40 4.02
CA THR A 280 17.70 -18.30 3.16
C THR A 280 16.71 -17.14 3.18
N THR A 281 15.41 -17.44 3.19
CA THR A 281 14.33 -16.47 3.35
C THR A 281 14.48 -15.67 4.65
N LEU A 282 14.78 -16.34 5.76
CA LEU A 282 15.03 -15.66 7.04
C LEU A 282 16.26 -14.72 7.01
N LYS A 283 17.20 -14.89 6.07
CA LYS A 283 18.32 -13.94 5.88
C LYS A 283 17.93 -12.70 5.07
N THR A 284 16.92 -12.79 4.20
CA THR A 284 16.41 -11.65 3.41
C THR A 284 15.32 -10.87 4.15
N MET A 285 14.73 -11.44 5.21
CA MET A 285 13.66 -10.82 5.99
C MET A 285 14.16 -9.85 7.07
N THR A 286 13.50 -8.70 7.19
CA THR A 286 13.77 -7.65 8.19
C THR A 286 13.20 -8.05 9.56
N LYS A 287 13.98 -8.75 10.39
CA LYS A 287 13.55 -9.32 11.69
C LYS A 287 12.87 -8.34 12.65
N ASP A 288 13.21 -7.05 12.59
CA ASP A 288 12.63 -6.03 13.47
C ASP A 288 11.20 -5.62 13.05
N GLN A 289 10.74 -6.08 11.88
CA GLN A 289 9.41 -5.81 11.31
C GLN A 289 8.62 -7.09 11.03
N GLN A 290 9.29 -8.12 10.52
CA GLN A 290 8.67 -9.37 10.08
C GLN A 290 8.84 -10.43 11.16
N TYR A 291 7.77 -10.73 11.88
CA TYR A 291 7.75 -11.72 12.96
C TYR A 291 7.23 -13.03 12.39
N VAL A 292 8.00 -14.10 12.58
CA VAL A 292 7.78 -15.36 11.87
C VAL A 292 7.49 -16.49 12.85
N ALA A 293 6.37 -17.17 12.66
CA ALA A 293 6.02 -18.44 13.29
C ALA A 293 6.17 -19.57 12.25
N LEU A 294 6.43 -20.79 12.72
CA LEU A 294 6.52 -21.97 11.86
C LEU A 294 5.50 -23.02 12.31
N GLY A 295 4.63 -23.37 11.37
CA GLY A 295 3.78 -24.55 11.37
C GLY A 295 4.27 -25.61 10.40
N THR A 296 3.74 -26.82 10.56
CA THR A 296 4.10 -27.95 9.73
C THR A 296 2.88 -28.75 9.29
N ILE A 297 2.95 -29.32 8.10
CA ILE A 297 2.04 -30.38 7.68
C ILE A 297 2.41 -31.65 8.47
N GLY A 298 1.37 -32.28 9.03
CA GLY A 298 1.50 -33.24 10.12
C GLY A 298 1.82 -32.57 11.47
N ARG A 299 1.11 -32.97 12.53
CA ARG A 299 1.28 -32.39 13.88
C ARG A 299 2.68 -32.62 14.44
N SER A 300 3.13 -31.71 15.29
CA SER A 300 4.40 -31.84 16.03
C SER A 300 4.18 -32.22 17.50
N ASN A 301 5.11 -32.98 18.06
CA ASN A 301 5.21 -33.26 19.49
C ASN A 301 6.38 -32.44 20.06
N PRO A 302 6.15 -31.26 20.64
CA PRO A 302 7.21 -30.34 21.03
C PRO A 302 7.96 -30.84 22.27
N THR A 303 9.03 -31.60 22.05
CA THR A 303 9.98 -32.03 23.08
C THR A 303 11.09 -30.99 23.28
N THR A 304 11.77 -31.06 24.42
CA THR A 304 12.89 -30.17 24.75
C THR A 304 14.02 -30.30 23.72
N GLY A 305 14.24 -29.24 22.93
CA GLY A 305 15.28 -29.17 21.90
C GLY A 305 14.70 -29.02 20.48
N CYS A 306 13.95 -30.03 20.01
CA CYS A 306 13.35 -30.03 18.68
C CYS A 306 11.81 -29.95 18.75
N VAL A 307 11.29 -28.72 18.83
CA VAL A 307 9.83 -28.49 18.98
C VAL A 307 9.00 -28.92 17.76
N THR A 308 9.62 -29.05 16.58
CA THR A 308 9.00 -29.48 15.32
C THR A 308 8.95 -30.99 15.10
N THR A 309 9.52 -31.80 16.01
CA THR A 309 9.54 -33.27 15.93
C THR A 309 8.15 -33.85 15.59
N PRO A 310 8.01 -34.82 14.66
CA PRO A 310 6.71 -35.43 14.35
C PRO A 310 5.97 -35.96 15.59
N SER A 311 4.69 -35.65 15.68
CA SER A 311 3.77 -36.39 16.53
C SER A 311 3.50 -37.76 15.93
N GLY A 312 3.48 -38.79 16.77
CA GLY A 312 2.99 -40.13 16.39
C GLY A 312 1.46 -40.22 16.33
N SER A 313 0.74 -39.11 16.55
CA SER A 313 -0.72 -39.02 16.57
C SER A 313 -1.22 -37.95 15.61
N ALA A 314 -2.25 -38.28 14.82
CA ALA A 314 -2.94 -37.33 13.94
C ALA A 314 -3.78 -36.29 14.72
N THR A 315 -4.11 -36.54 15.98
CA THR A 315 -4.99 -35.67 16.80
C THR A 315 -4.26 -34.90 17.91
N SER A 316 -3.00 -35.23 18.20
CA SER A 316 -2.27 -34.71 19.37
C SER A 316 -1.05 -33.88 18.98
N GLY A 317 -0.85 -32.76 19.67
CA GLY A 317 0.27 -31.83 19.45
C GLY A 317 -0.04 -30.71 18.44
N PRO A 318 0.61 -29.52 18.52
CA PRO A 318 0.25 -28.37 17.69
C PRO A 318 0.56 -28.54 16.20
N TRP A 319 -0.21 -27.84 15.35
CA TRP A 319 0.13 -27.58 13.95
C TRP A 319 1.18 -26.46 13.81
N LEU A 320 1.20 -25.50 14.75
CA LEU A 320 2.19 -24.42 14.84
C LEU A 320 3.01 -24.58 16.14
N PRO A 321 4.05 -25.43 16.15
CA PRO A 321 4.89 -25.66 17.33
C PRO A 321 5.85 -24.50 17.63
N VAL A 322 6.23 -23.70 16.64
CA VAL A 322 7.19 -22.59 16.80
C VAL A 322 6.42 -21.27 16.92
N PRO A 323 6.57 -20.54 18.05
CA PRO A 323 5.93 -19.25 18.23
C PRO A 323 6.56 -18.15 17.36
N PHE A 324 5.91 -16.98 17.28
CA PHE A 324 6.47 -15.85 16.56
C PHE A 324 7.85 -15.48 17.10
N SER A 325 8.82 -15.36 16.20
CA SER A 325 10.21 -15.10 16.48
C SER A 325 10.71 -13.90 15.66
N ASN A 326 11.53 -13.06 16.28
CA ASN A 326 12.15 -11.86 15.69
C ASN A 326 13.67 -11.83 15.89
N ASP A 327 14.24 -12.95 16.31
CA ASP A 327 15.64 -13.13 16.69
C ASP A 327 16.42 -14.01 15.70
N TYR A 328 15.82 -14.36 14.56
CA TYR A 328 16.29 -15.41 13.65
C TYR A 328 17.57 -15.07 12.86
N THR A 329 18.01 -13.80 12.85
CA THR A 329 19.32 -13.38 12.34
C THR A 329 20.10 -12.54 13.34
N THR A 330 21.43 -12.65 13.29
CA THR A 330 22.36 -11.80 14.04
C THR A 330 22.71 -10.53 13.25
N PRO A 331 23.04 -9.40 13.93
CA PRO A 331 23.43 -8.17 13.25
C PRO A 331 24.72 -8.34 12.43
N GLY A 332 24.72 -7.82 11.19
CA GLY A 332 25.90 -7.82 10.33
C GLY A 332 25.60 -7.32 8.91
N PRO A 333 26.62 -7.00 8.09
CA PRO A 333 26.44 -6.53 6.71
C PRO A 333 25.86 -7.61 5.77
N THR A 334 26.02 -8.87 6.14
CA THR A 334 25.26 -10.01 5.62
C THR A 334 24.69 -10.75 6.84
N PRO A 335 23.40 -10.62 7.16
CA PRO A 335 22.83 -11.21 8.38
C PRO A 335 23.01 -12.73 8.40
N ALA A 336 23.74 -13.22 9.41
CA ALA A 336 23.90 -14.65 9.63
C ALA A 336 22.70 -15.19 10.42
N LEU A 337 22.39 -16.48 10.28
CA LEU A 337 21.30 -17.09 11.04
C LEU A 337 21.68 -17.23 12.52
N ASN A 338 20.75 -16.86 13.40
CA ASN A 338 20.89 -17.11 14.81
C ASN A 338 20.50 -18.57 15.13
N ASN A 339 21.48 -19.48 15.13
CA ASN A 339 21.27 -20.87 15.54
C ASN A 339 20.79 -21.03 17.00
N GLY A 340 20.76 -19.96 17.81
CA GLY A 340 20.11 -19.94 19.12
C GLY A 340 18.59 -19.86 19.07
N SER A 341 18.04 -19.22 18.03
CA SER A 341 16.60 -18.94 17.85
C SER A 341 15.76 -20.21 17.78
N ALA A 342 14.59 -20.17 18.43
CA ALA A 342 13.62 -21.26 18.39
C ALA A 342 13.13 -21.57 16.96
N LEU A 343 13.02 -20.54 16.11
CA LEU A 343 12.62 -20.68 14.71
C LEU A 343 13.69 -21.36 13.85
N VAL A 344 14.95 -20.90 13.97
CA VAL A 344 16.07 -21.47 13.20
C VAL A 344 16.30 -22.94 13.58
N LYS A 345 16.26 -23.25 14.89
CA LYS A 345 16.27 -24.64 15.39
C LYS A 345 15.07 -25.43 14.91
N GLY A 346 13.87 -24.85 14.96
CA GLY A 346 12.64 -25.48 14.49
C GLY A 346 12.73 -25.94 13.03
N ILE A 347 13.27 -25.10 12.14
CA ILE A 347 13.52 -25.45 10.73
C ILE A 347 14.56 -26.58 10.62
N GLN A 348 15.69 -26.47 11.34
CA GLN A 348 16.75 -27.50 11.33
C GLN A 348 16.22 -28.87 11.77
N CYS A 349 15.37 -28.88 12.81
CA CYS A 349 14.73 -30.05 13.39
C CYS A 349 13.56 -30.64 12.57
N LEU A 350 13.16 -30.06 11.43
CA LEU A 350 12.09 -30.65 10.61
C LEU A 350 12.48 -32.08 10.18
N ALA A 351 11.57 -33.03 10.36
CA ALA A 351 11.76 -34.43 10.01
C ALA A 351 10.45 -35.02 9.48
N HIS A 352 10.56 -36.06 8.65
CA HIS A 352 9.40 -36.63 7.96
C HIS A 352 8.27 -37.03 8.92
N SER A 353 7.04 -36.72 8.52
CA SER A 353 5.81 -37.10 9.22
C SER A 353 5.07 -38.20 8.47
N GLY A 354 4.84 -39.33 9.14
CA GLY A 354 3.95 -40.39 8.65
C GLY A 354 2.47 -40.11 8.87
N SER A 355 2.07 -38.91 9.33
CA SER A 355 0.68 -38.61 9.69
C SER A 355 -0.22 -38.25 8.50
N GLY A 356 0.34 -38.04 7.31
CA GLY A 356 -0.38 -37.68 6.08
C GLY A 356 -0.28 -36.19 5.72
N THR A 357 -0.71 -35.85 4.52
CA THR A 357 -0.66 -34.51 3.92
C THR A 357 -1.96 -33.78 4.19
N TYR A 358 -1.96 -32.95 5.24
CA TYR A 358 -3.09 -32.14 5.67
C TYR A 358 -2.85 -30.70 5.20
N LEU A 359 -3.64 -30.19 4.26
CA LEU A 359 -3.51 -28.80 3.79
C LEU A 359 -4.49 -27.89 4.52
N ALA A 360 -5.74 -28.31 4.66
CA ALA A 360 -6.79 -27.44 5.20
C ALA A 360 -6.62 -27.13 6.70
N SER A 361 -6.28 -28.14 7.51
CA SER A 361 -6.15 -28.01 8.98
C SER A 361 -4.99 -27.10 9.43
N PRO A 362 -3.74 -27.25 8.94
CA PRO A 362 -2.66 -26.34 9.36
C PRO A 362 -2.84 -24.92 8.82
N VAL A 363 -3.43 -24.72 7.63
CA VAL A 363 -3.79 -23.37 7.15
C VAL A 363 -4.85 -22.73 8.06
N LYS A 364 -5.86 -23.50 8.49
CA LYS A 364 -6.86 -23.02 9.47
C LYS A 364 -6.20 -22.66 10.80
N ALA A 365 -5.29 -23.50 11.31
CA ALA A 365 -4.55 -23.23 12.54
C ALA A 365 -3.66 -21.98 12.42
N ALA A 366 -2.94 -21.82 11.30
CA ALA A 366 -2.14 -20.63 11.01
C ALA A 366 -3.00 -19.36 10.95
N ALA A 367 -4.15 -19.42 10.28
CA ALA A 367 -5.11 -18.32 10.21
C ALA A 367 -5.62 -17.92 11.59
N ARG A 368 -5.99 -18.89 12.43
CA ARG A 368 -6.45 -18.64 13.80
C ARG A 368 -5.35 -18.07 14.69
N TYR A 369 -4.13 -18.59 14.59
CA TYR A 369 -2.96 -18.12 15.32
C TYR A 369 -2.62 -16.67 14.96
N LEU A 370 -2.59 -16.34 13.67
CA LEU A 370 -2.40 -14.97 13.17
C LEU A 370 -3.51 -14.02 13.64
N LEU A 371 -4.77 -14.46 13.63
CA LEU A 371 -5.90 -13.65 14.06
C LEU A 371 -5.99 -13.45 15.58
N GLY A 372 -5.21 -14.20 16.38
CA GLY A 372 -5.32 -14.22 17.84
C GLY A 372 -6.57 -14.96 18.34
N LEU A 373 -7.16 -15.81 17.49
CA LEU A 373 -8.28 -16.70 17.86
C LEU A 373 -7.79 -17.95 18.60
N ASP A 374 -6.54 -18.34 18.35
CA ASP A 374 -5.77 -19.28 19.18
C ASP A 374 -4.63 -18.51 19.86
N SER A 375 -4.22 -18.95 21.05
CA SER A 375 -3.22 -18.27 21.88
C SER A 375 -1.85 -18.18 21.20
N ASN A 376 -1.31 -16.96 21.06
CA ASN A 376 0.00 -16.68 20.49
C ASN A 376 0.84 -15.79 21.42
N ASN A 377 2.11 -15.56 21.06
CA ASN A 377 3.06 -14.73 21.82
C ASN A 377 3.27 -13.31 21.24
N LEU A 378 2.45 -12.83 20.30
CA LEU A 378 2.66 -11.51 19.68
C LEU A 378 2.68 -10.39 20.73
N GLY A 379 1.83 -10.49 21.75
CA GLY A 379 1.77 -9.52 22.86
C GLY A 379 2.98 -9.50 23.79
N THR A 380 3.91 -10.48 23.70
CA THR A 380 5.16 -10.49 24.47
C THR A 380 6.37 -10.00 23.66
N LEU A 381 6.22 -9.81 22.35
CA LEU A 381 7.28 -9.31 21.47
C LEU A 381 7.28 -7.77 21.44
N PRO A 382 8.39 -7.13 21.04
CA PRO A 382 8.45 -5.67 20.93
C PRO A 382 7.36 -5.08 20.01
N GLY A 383 6.87 -3.90 20.36
CA GLY A 383 5.94 -3.17 19.51
C GLY A 383 6.59 -2.74 18.21
N ARG A 384 5.88 -2.91 17.09
CA ARG A 384 6.27 -2.39 15.76
C ARG A 384 5.40 -1.19 15.39
N THR A 385 5.94 -0.31 14.56
CA THR A 385 5.21 0.85 14.02
C THR A 385 4.32 0.45 12.84
N GLY A 386 3.07 0.92 12.83
CA GLY A 386 2.07 0.53 11.83
C GLY A 386 1.27 -0.72 12.21
N THR A 387 0.35 -1.14 11.35
CA THR A 387 -0.51 -2.32 11.56
C THR A 387 0.11 -3.54 10.89
N PRO A 388 0.45 -4.63 11.64
CA PRO A 388 1.02 -5.83 11.04
C PRO A 388 0.10 -6.46 9.98
N ARG A 389 0.61 -6.68 8.76
CA ARG A 389 -0.06 -7.54 7.76
C ARG A 389 0.06 -8.99 8.21
N LYS A 390 -1.03 -9.73 8.15
CA LYS A 390 -1.08 -11.15 8.52
C LYS A 390 -0.94 -11.99 7.25
N ALA A 391 0.06 -12.87 7.22
CA ALA A 391 0.36 -13.68 6.06
C ALA A 391 0.58 -15.15 6.40
N ILE A 392 0.08 -16.04 5.55
CA ILE A 392 0.40 -17.46 5.54
C ILE A 392 1.21 -17.72 4.27
N VAL A 393 2.34 -18.40 4.39
CA VAL A 393 3.02 -19.01 3.24
C VAL A 393 2.90 -20.52 3.40
N LEU A 394 2.07 -21.14 2.56
CA LEU A 394 1.88 -22.58 2.51
C LEU A 394 2.81 -23.16 1.44
N GLU A 395 3.57 -24.17 1.80
CA GLU A 395 4.35 -24.98 0.86
C GLU A 395 3.83 -26.42 0.91
N THR A 396 3.69 -27.08 -0.24
CA THR A 396 3.38 -28.52 -0.29
C THR A 396 3.92 -29.19 -1.55
N ASP A 397 4.35 -30.44 -1.38
CA ASP A 397 4.75 -31.33 -2.47
C ASP A 397 3.69 -32.38 -2.84
N GLY A 398 2.63 -32.50 -2.03
CA GLY A 398 1.80 -33.69 -1.98
C GLY A 398 0.31 -33.47 -2.27
N GLN A 399 -0.35 -34.56 -2.65
CA GLN A 399 -1.82 -34.60 -2.72
C GLN A 399 -2.41 -34.64 -1.30
N PRO A 400 -3.40 -33.78 -0.97
CA PRO A 400 -4.05 -33.80 0.33
C PRO A 400 -4.73 -35.14 0.60
N ASN A 401 -4.53 -35.67 1.81
CA ASN A 401 -5.03 -36.98 2.24
C ASN A 401 -5.50 -36.98 3.72
N GLU A 402 -6.00 -35.83 4.19
CA GLU A 402 -6.63 -35.66 5.51
C GLU A 402 -7.57 -36.83 5.84
N SER A 403 -7.46 -37.44 7.03
CA SER A 403 -8.33 -38.53 7.45
C SER A 403 -8.71 -38.47 8.94
N GLY A 404 -9.97 -38.73 9.26
CA GLY A 404 -10.36 -39.17 10.61
C GLY A 404 -10.46 -38.13 11.74
N ILE A 405 -10.68 -36.84 11.47
CA ILE A 405 -10.93 -35.83 12.54
C ILE A 405 -12.25 -35.09 12.28
N SER A 406 -13.01 -34.72 13.31
CA SER A 406 -14.30 -34.02 13.16
C SER A 406 -14.14 -32.50 13.31
N GLY A 407 -14.74 -31.71 12.41
CA GLY A 407 -14.72 -30.25 12.49
C GLY A 407 -15.22 -29.55 11.22
N VAL A 408 -15.18 -28.21 11.24
CA VAL A 408 -15.72 -27.32 10.18
C VAL A 408 -14.65 -26.41 9.58
N THR A 409 -14.84 -25.98 8.33
CA THR A 409 -13.87 -25.16 7.57
C THR A 409 -13.76 -23.70 8.03
N SER A 410 -14.72 -23.16 8.79
CA SER A 410 -14.61 -21.77 9.24
C SER A 410 -13.48 -21.57 10.26
N VAL A 411 -12.61 -20.61 9.95
CA VAL A 411 -11.50 -20.11 10.78
C VAL A 411 -12.02 -19.59 12.13
N GLY A 412 -13.24 -19.07 12.19
CA GLY A 412 -13.86 -18.60 13.45
C GLY A 412 -14.00 -19.70 14.52
N VAL A 413 -14.18 -20.96 14.11
CA VAL A 413 -14.42 -22.11 15.01
C VAL A 413 -13.13 -22.88 15.24
N SER A 414 -12.83 -23.22 16.51
CA SER A 414 -11.65 -24.01 16.88
C SER A 414 -11.73 -25.47 16.39
N GLY A 415 -10.62 -26.19 16.53
CA GLY A 415 -10.49 -27.59 16.10
C GLY A 415 -10.17 -27.74 14.60
N ASP A 416 -9.97 -28.98 14.18
CA ASP A 416 -9.58 -29.33 12.82
C ASP A 416 -10.81 -29.31 11.87
N ILE A 417 -10.70 -30.05 10.76
CA ILE A 417 -11.68 -30.11 9.68
C ILE A 417 -11.92 -31.58 9.33
N ARG A 418 -13.18 -31.93 9.07
CA ARG A 418 -13.54 -33.27 8.63
C ARG A 418 -13.27 -33.49 7.15
N ASN A 419 -12.71 -34.65 6.85
CA ASN A 419 -12.56 -35.14 5.49
C ASN A 419 -13.09 -36.57 5.31
N SER A 420 -13.43 -36.91 4.06
CA SER A 420 -13.82 -38.24 3.60
C SER A 420 -12.91 -38.79 2.50
N ASP A 421 -12.30 -37.92 1.70
CA ASP A 421 -11.54 -38.25 0.50
C ASP A 421 -10.70 -37.04 0.04
N SER A 422 -9.74 -37.23 -0.85
CA SER A 422 -8.84 -36.17 -1.28
C SER A 422 -9.51 -35.02 -2.06
N VAL A 423 -10.70 -35.23 -2.63
CA VAL A 423 -11.46 -34.17 -3.33
C VAL A 423 -12.13 -33.24 -2.32
N VAL A 424 -12.73 -33.80 -1.27
CA VAL A 424 -13.29 -33.04 -0.15
C VAL A 424 -12.19 -32.27 0.58
N ALA A 425 -10.98 -32.82 0.74
CA ALA A 425 -9.85 -32.08 1.30
C ALA A 425 -9.45 -30.84 0.47
N CYS A 426 -9.31 -30.98 -0.86
CA CYS A 426 -9.06 -29.85 -1.75
C CYS A 426 -10.15 -28.78 -1.67
N ASN A 427 -11.42 -29.18 -1.51
CA ASN A 427 -12.53 -28.24 -1.31
C ASN A 427 -12.48 -27.58 0.07
N ASN A 428 -12.09 -28.32 1.11
CA ASN A 428 -11.87 -27.79 2.45
C ASN A 428 -10.77 -26.73 2.47
N LEU A 429 -9.64 -26.96 1.79
CA LEU A 429 -8.55 -25.98 1.67
C LEU A 429 -9.05 -24.66 1.06
N LYS A 430 -9.77 -24.71 -0.07
CA LYS A 430 -10.38 -23.52 -0.70
C LYS A 430 -11.35 -22.80 0.26
N ALA A 431 -12.17 -23.54 1.00
CA ALA A 431 -13.14 -22.95 1.94
C ALA A 431 -12.45 -22.26 3.14
N VAL A 432 -11.43 -22.89 3.73
CA VAL A 432 -10.59 -22.28 4.79
C VAL A 432 -9.88 -21.04 4.27
N ALA A 433 -9.27 -21.14 3.09
CA ALA A 433 -8.55 -20.05 2.46
C ALA A 433 -9.47 -18.86 2.17
N ALA A 434 -10.70 -19.10 1.72
CA ALA A 434 -11.70 -18.06 1.52
C ALA A 434 -12.09 -17.35 2.83
N ASP A 435 -12.37 -18.07 3.93
CA ASP A 435 -12.70 -17.46 5.24
C ASP A 435 -11.48 -16.74 5.86
N ALA A 436 -10.26 -17.23 5.62
CA ALA A 436 -9.02 -16.56 6.02
C ALA A 436 -8.79 -15.25 5.23
N LYS A 437 -8.92 -15.29 3.89
CA LYS A 437 -8.82 -14.11 3.01
C LYS A 437 -9.88 -13.05 3.36
N ALA A 438 -11.12 -13.46 3.61
CA ALA A 438 -12.21 -12.58 4.07
C ALA A 438 -11.94 -11.90 5.43
N ARG A 439 -10.98 -12.42 6.23
CA ARG A 439 -10.53 -11.85 7.51
C ARG A 439 -9.25 -11.03 7.38
N GLY A 440 -8.80 -10.74 6.16
CA GLY A 440 -7.61 -9.92 5.89
C GLY A 440 -6.28 -10.66 6.04
N ILE A 441 -6.27 -11.99 6.01
CA ILE A 441 -5.04 -12.77 5.89
C ILE A 441 -4.68 -12.88 4.42
N LEU A 442 -3.43 -12.53 4.08
CA LEU A 442 -2.85 -12.82 2.78
C LEU A 442 -2.30 -14.25 2.79
N ILE A 443 -2.73 -15.09 1.86
CA ILE A 443 -2.20 -16.43 1.63
C ILE A 443 -1.33 -16.42 0.38
N VAL A 444 -0.11 -16.93 0.51
CA VAL A 444 0.78 -17.31 -0.59
C VAL A 444 0.89 -18.83 -0.59
N THR A 445 0.87 -19.46 -1.77
CA THR A 445 1.02 -20.92 -1.89
C THR A 445 2.16 -21.27 -2.84
N VAL A 446 3.02 -22.19 -2.42
CA VAL A 446 4.12 -22.74 -3.22
C VAL A 446 3.83 -24.21 -3.49
N ALA A 447 3.65 -24.56 -4.76
CA ALA A 447 3.54 -25.95 -5.22
C ALA A 447 4.92 -26.51 -5.54
N TYR A 448 5.21 -27.71 -5.06
CA TYR A 448 6.47 -28.40 -5.35
C TYR A 448 6.25 -29.80 -5.93
N ASN A 449 7.17 -30.27 -6.76
CA ASN A 449 7.25 -31.66 -7.25
C ASN A 449 5.87 -32.26 -7.64
N ALA A 450 5.34 -33.23 -6.88
CA ALA A 450 4.09 -33.88 -7.25
C ALA A 450 2.86 -32.96 -7.15
N ALA A 451 2.86 -31.91 -6.33
CA ALA A 451 1.74 -30.96 -6.24
C ALA A 451 1.47 -30.19 -7.55
N THR A 452 2.45 -30.08 -8.46
CA THR A 452 2.25 -29.43 -9.77
C THR A 452 1.46 -30.31 -10.74
N SER A 453 1.47 -31.63 -10.58
CA SER A 453 0.90 -32.60 -11.53
C SER A 453 -0.15 -33.54 -10.93
N ALA A 454 -0.17 -33.70 -9.60
CA ALA A 454 -1.15 -34.48 -8.87
C ALA A 454 -2.55 -33.88 -9.00
N ARG A 455 -3.54 -34.76 -8.91
CA ARG A 455 -4.95 -34.41 -8.86
C ARG A 455 -5.51 -34.62 -7.47
N CYS A 456 -6.56 -33.90 -7.12
CA CYS A 456 -7.26 -34.07 -5.84
C CYS A 456 -7.98 -35.41 -5.71
N GLY A 457 -7.96 -36.29 -6.70
CA GLY A 457 -8.66 -37.57 -6.70
C GLY A 457 -8.42 -38.32 -8.01
N GLY A 458 -9.43 -39.04 -8.50
CA GLY A 458 -9.34 -39.79 -9.76
C GLY A 458 -9.27 -38.90 -11.02
N SER A 459 -9.23 -39.55 -12.18
CA SER A 459 -9.32 -38.92 -13.49
C SER A 459 -10.58 -38.04 -13.59
N GLY A 460 -10.37 -36.74 -13.83
CA GLY A 460 -11.43 -35.72 -13.90
C GLY A 460 -11.52 -34.78 -12.69
N SER A 461 -10.86 -35.07 -11.56
CA SER A 461 -10.73 -34.13 -10.45
C SER A 461 -9.70 -33.02 -10.73
N ALA A 462 -9.86 -31.85 -10.12
CA ALA A 462 -8.95 -30.69 -10.27
C ALA A 462 -7.49 -31.04 -9.93
N PHE A 463 -6.52 -30.34 -10.53
CA PHE A 463 -5.13 -30.47 -10.13
C PHE A 463 -4.89 -29.79 -8.77
N VAL A 464 -3.90 -30.28 -8.02
CA VAL A 464 -3.52 -29.72 -6.73
C VAL A 464 -3.00 -28.29 -6.90
N ARG A 465 -2.20 -28.00 -7.94
CA ARG A 465 -1.80 -26.63 -8.33
C ARG A 465 -2.99 -25.66 -8.50
N ASP A 466 -4.06 -26.05 -9.21
CA ASP A 466 -5.24 -25.20 -9.44
C ASP A 466 -5.94 -24.87 -8.11
N VAL A 467 -5.92 -25.82 -7.18
CA VAL A 467 -6.51 -25.68 -5.84
C VAL A 467 -5.65 -24.83 -4.92
N LEU A 468 -4.33 -24.93 -5.01
CA LEU A 468 -3.37 -24.05 -4.33
C LEU A 468 -3.50 -22.62 -4.84
N ALA A 469 -3.53 -22.41 -6.16
CA ALA A 469 -3.74 -21.09 -6.76
C ALA A 469 -5.09 -20.46 -6.34
N ALA A 470 -6.17 -21.23 -6.32
CA ALA A 470 -7.45 -20.75 -5.79
C ALA A 470 -7.43 -20.44 -4.27
N ALA A 471 -6.55 -21.10 -3.50
CA ALA A 471 -6.33 -20.83 -2.09
C ALA A 471 -5.45 -19.58 -1.85
N ALA A 472 -4.50 -19.29 -2.74
CA ALA A 472 -3.70 -18.07 -2.74
C ALA A 472 -4.55 -16.79 -2.84
N THR A 473 -3.94 -15.66 -2.52
CA THR A 473 -4.62 -14.34 -2.53
C THR A 473 -4.89 -13.89 -3.96
N GLU A 474 -5.97 -13.13 -4.16
CA GLU A 474 -6.25 -12.52 -5.45
C GLU A 474 -5.12 -11.55 -5.86
N LYS A 475 -4.68 -11.61 -7.12
CA LYS A 475 -3.65 -10.72 -7.70
C LYS A 475 -4.07 -9.26 -7.59
N SER A 476 -5.35 -8.99 -7.83
CA SER A 476 -6.03 -7.72 -7.60
C SER A 476 -7.51 -7.99 -7.31
N PRO A 477 -8.28 -7.04 -6.75
CA PRO A 477 -9.66 -7.30 -6.32
C PRO A 477 -10.54 -7.84 -7.46
N GLY A 478 -11.02 -9.08 -7.30
CA GLY A 478 -11.83 -9.79 -8.31
C GLY A 478 -11.04 -10.54 -9.38
N VAL A 479 -9.69 -10.53 -9.32
CA VAL A 479 -8.81 -11.31 -10.20
C VAL A 479 -8.15 -12.43 -9.38
N PRO A 480 -8.66 -13.67 -9.46
CA PRO A 480 -8.12 -14.78 -8.67
C PRO A 480 -6.70 -15.13 -9.10
N SER A 481 -5.94 -15.70 -8.15
CA SER A 481 -4.71 -16.40 -8.47
C SER A 481 -5.01 -17.65 -9.31
N THR A 482 -4.17 -17.96 -10.29
CA THR A 482 -4.39 -19.06 -11.25
C THR A 482 -3.10 -19.79 -11.54
N ALA A 483 -3.15 -21.11 -11.58
CA ALA A 483 -2.04 -21.89 -12.11
C ALA A 483 -1.97 -21.68 -13.64
N SER A 484 -1.14 -20.74 -14.09
CA SER A 484 -1.03 -20.32 -15.50
C SER A 484 -0.42 -21.42 -16.37
N ASN A 485 0.41 -22.30 -15.79
CA ASN A 485 0.95 -23.49 -16.44
C ASN A 485 1.13 -24.71 -15.47
N ASP A 486 1.86 -25.74 -15.90
CA ASP A 486 2.09 -26.97 -15.12
C ASP A 486 3.46 -27.04 -14.42
N CYS A 487 4.30 -26.02 -14.60
CA CYS A 487 5.65 -25.89 -14.06
C CYS A 487 6.59 -27.07 -14.36
N SER A 488 6.30 -27.83 -15.43
CA SER A 488 7.06 -29.03 -15.81
C SER A 488 8.48 -28.75 -16.31
N THR A 489 8.82 -27.49 -16.60
CA THR A 489 10.17 -27.06 -17.01
C THR A 489 10.58 -25.77 -16.29
N PRO A 490 11.88 -25.48 -16.14
CA PRO A 490 12.35 -24.25 -15.50
C PRO A 490 11.84 -22.96 -16.17
N ALA A 491 11.61 -22.97 -17.48
CA ALA A 491 11.06 -21.83 -18.21
C ALA A 491 9.58 -21.60 -17.87
N LEU A 492 8.81 -22.68 -17.73
CA LEU A 492 7.41 -22.65 -17.31
C LEU A 492 7.27 -22.24 -15.84
N ALA A 493 8.10 -22.78 -14.95
CA ALA A 493 8.16 -22.36 -13.55
C ALA A 493 8.58 -20.87 -13.42
N ALA A 494 9.56 -20.40 -14.20
CA ALA A 494 9.95 -18.99 -14.20
C ALA A 494 8.83 -18.07 -14.72
N ALA A 495 8.07 -18.49 -15.74
CA ALA A 495 6.91 -17.75 -16.25
C ALA A 495 5.79 -17.66 -15.20
N GLU A 496 5.51 -18.75 -14.48
CA GLU A 496 4.56 -18.77 -13.36
C GLU A 496 4.98 -17.79 -12.26
N ASN A 497 6.22 -17.96 -11.76
CA ASN A 497 6.77 -17.19 -10.64
C ASN A 497 7.02 -15.69 -10.97
N SER A 498 6.70 -15.26 -12.18
CA SER A 498 6.79 -13.86 -12.64
C SER A 498 5.47 -13.32 -13.21
N ASP A 499 4.37 -14.07 -13.14
CA ASP A 499 3.08 -13.59 -13.63
C ASP A 499 2.43 -12.54 -12.71
N GLY A 500 2.95 -12.36 -11.49
CA GLY A 500 2.58 -11.30 -10.55
C GLY A 500 1.41 -11.64 -9.63
N ASP A 501 1.00 -12.90 -9.53
CA ASP A 501 -0.01 -13.37 -8.59
C ASP A 501 0.59 -13.87 -7.24
N TYR A 502 -0.15 -14.65 -6.43
CA TYR A 502 0.28 -15.20 -5.13
C TYR A 502 0.44 -16.74 -5.12
N PHE A 503 0.41 -17.37 -6.27
CA PHE A 503 0.76 -18.76 -6.51
C PHE A 503 2.20 -18.83 -7.06
N PHE A 504 2.96 -19.80 -6.58
CA PHE A 504 4.31 -20.03 -7.05
C PHE A 504 4.53 -21.53 -7.21
N CYS A 505 5.50 -21.92 -8.04
CA CYS A 505 5.87 -23.31 -8.21
C CYS A 505 7.38 -23.49 -8.38
N ALA A 506 7.92 -24.51 -7.73
CA ALA A 506 9.34 -24.87 -7.82
C ALA A 506 9.53 -26.13 -8.68
N SER A 507 10.40 -26.05 -9.67
CA SER A 507 10.79 -27.19 -10.51
C SER A 507 11.80 -28.12 -9.81
N ASN A 508 12.60 -27.59 -8.87
CA ASN A 508 13.47 -28.35 -7.98
C ASN A 508 13.70 -27.58 -6.66
N GLY A 509 14.18 -28.27 -5.63
CA GLY A 509 14.34 -27.69 -4.30
C GLY A 509 15.29 -26.49 -4.18
N ALA A 510 16.16 -26.22 -5.16
CA ALA A 510 17.00 -25.02 -5.17
C ALA A 510 16.21 -23.76 -5.60
N ASP A 511 15.13 -23.92 -6.36
CA ASP A 511 14.27 -22.81 -6.83
C ASP A 511 13.44 -22.20 -5.68
N LEU A 512 13.17 -23.01 -4.64
CA LEU A 512 12.37 -22.62 -3.48
C LEU A 512 12.92 -21.37 -2.78
N GLY A 513 14.24 -21.24 -2.65
CA GLY A 513 14.87 -20.07 -2.00
C GLY A 513 14.48 -18.74 -2.67
N PRO A 514 14.78 -18.56 -3.96
CA PRO A 514 14.29 -17.42 -4.75
C PRO A 514 12.77 -17.24 -4.71
N ILE A 515 11.99 -18.32 -4.81
CA ILE A 515 10.51 -18.26 -4.77
C ILE A 515 10.00 -17.71 -3.44
N PHE A 516 10.53 -18.15 -2.30
CA PHE A 516 10.16 -17.60 -1.00
C PHE A 516 10.53 -16.11 -0.86
N VAL A 517 11.63 -15.66 -1.48
CA VAL A 517 11.97 -14.23 -1.53
C VAL A 517 10.94 -13.45 -2.35
N SER A 518 10.56 -13.95 -3.53
CA SER A 518 9.48 -13.37 -4.36
C SER A 518 8.14 -13.34 -3.63
N ALA A 519 7.77 -14.44 -2.96
CA ALA A 519 6.59 -14.57 -2.12
C ALA A 519 6.55 -13.49 -1.02
N ILE A 520 7.62 -13.35 -0.23
CA ILE A 520 7.70 -12.32 0.82
C ILE A 520 7.64 -10.91 0.23
N ASN A 521 8.26 -10.66 -0.92
CA ASN A 521 8.20 -9.37 -1.61
C ASN A 521 6.77 -9.04 -2.12
N ALA A 522 6.04 -10.03 -2.65
CA ALA A 522 4.65 -9.89 -3.09
C ALA A 522 3.71 -9.49 -1.93
N ILE A 523 4.04 -9.82 -0.68
CA ILE A 523 3.30 -9.40 0.53
C ILE A 523 3.48 -7.89 0.81
N SER A 524 4.45 -7.22 0.18
CA SER A 524 4.67 -5.76 0.29
C SER A 524 3.99 -4.93 -0.83
N SER A 525 3.14 -5.53 -1.66
CA SER A 525 2.62 -5.04 -2.95
C SER A 525 1.87 -3.69 -3.02
N HIS A 526 1.76 -2.91 -1.94
CA HIS A 526 1.08 -1.61 -2.01
C HIS A 526 1.87 -0.57 -2.79
N SER A 527 1.15 0.38 -3.38
CA SER A 527 1.72 1.55 -4.03
C SER A 527 1.80 2.71 -3.04
N HIS A 528 2.94 3.40 -3.01
CA HIS A 528 3.25 4.47 -2.08
C HIS A 528 3.75 5.71 -2.83
N LEU A 529 3.22 6.87 -2.47
CA LEU A 529 3.81 8.15 -2.85
C LEU A 529 5.12 8.37 -2.08
N LEU A 530 6.15 8.83 -2.79
CA LEU A 530 7.46 9.14 -2.21
C LEU A 530 8.09 10.34 -2.89
N ARG A 531 9.20 10.84 -2.32
CA ARG A 531 10.00 11.90 -2.93
C ARG A 531 11.37 11.36 -3.31
N ILE A 532 11.72 11.47 -4.58
CA ILE A 532 13.05 11.13 -5.11
C ILE A 532 14.11 12.04 -4.42
N PRO A 533 15.26 11.51 -3.98
CA PRO A 533 16.35 12.33 -3.45
C PRO A 533 16.84 13.34 -4.51
N GLY A 534 17.17 14.55 -4.06
CA GLY A 534 17.64 15.64 -4.93
C GLY A 534 18.90 15.29 -5.70
#